data_AF-A0A6B3FCD5-F1
#
_entry.id   AF-A0A6B3FCD5-F1
#
_cell.length_a   1.000
_cell.length_b   1.000
_cell.length_c   1.000
_cell.angle_alpha   90.00
_cell.angle_beta   90.00
_cell.angle_gamma   90.00
#
_symmetry.space_group_name_H-M   'P 1'
#
loop_
_entity.id
_entity.type
_entity.pdbx_description
1 polymer ?
#
loop_
_entity_poly.entity_id
_entity_poly.type
_entity_poly.pdbx_seq_one_letter_code
_entity_poly.pdbx_strand_id
1 'polypeptide(L)'
;WFACEDEGIVPDLITTAKGIAGGLPLSAVTGRAEIMDAAHSGGLGGTYGGNPVACAAALGAIETMKELDLNAKAKRIEEIM
;
A
#
# COMPACT_ATOMS: atom_id res chain seq x y z
N TRP A 1 9.51 -2.50 -3.94
CA TRP A 1 8.06 -2.21 -3.92
C TRP A 1 7.79 -0.83 -3.34
N PHE A 2 8.48 -0.49 -2.27
CA PHE A 2 8.47 0.85 -1.68
C PHE A 2 9.81 1.54 -1.91
N ALA A 3 9.79 2.87 -2.05
CA ALA A 3 11.02 3.66 -2.25
C ALA A 3 12.02 3.49 -1.10
N CYS A 4 11.55 3.28 0.13
CA CYS A 4 12.43 3.06 1.29
C CYS A 4 13.31 1.80 1.16
N GLU A 5 12.92 0.83 0.33
CA GLU A 5 13.72 -0.37 0.07
C GLU A 5 15.03 -0.03 -0.67
N ASP A 6 15.03 0.99 -1.53
CA ASP A 6 16.22 1.39 -2.30
C ASP A 6 17.31 1.95 -1.38
N GLU A 7 16.92 2.51 -0.23
CA GLU A 7 17.82 3.02 0.81
C GLU A 7 18.04 2.01 1.96
N GLY A 8 17.47 0.80 1.87
CA GLY A 8 17.55 -0.21 2.93
C GLY A 8 16.86 0.19 4.24
N ILE A 9 15.92 1.13 4.19
CA ILE A 9 15.20 1.64 5.36
C ILE A 9 14.00 0.73 5.65
N VAL A 10 13.84 0.37 6.93
CA VAL A 10 12.67 -0.33 7.46
C VAL A 10 11.89 0.63 8.37
N PRO A 11 10.80 1.26 7.90
CA PRO A 11 10.04 2.20 8.71
C PRO A 11 9.28 1.49 9.83
N ASP A 12 9.13 2.17 10.97
CA ASP A 12 8.23 1.71 12.05
C ASP A 12 6.75 1.81 11.65
N LEU A 13 6.43 2.76 10.76
CA LEU A 13 5.13 3.00 10.14
C LEU A 13 5.30 3.40 8.67
N ILE A 14 4.45 2.86 7.79
CA ILE A 14 4.34 3.22 6.38
C ILE A 14 2.89 3.59 6.04
N THR A 15 2.72 4.68 5.28
CA THR A 15 1.41 5.12 4.80
C THR A 15 1.30 4.88 3.30
N THR A 16 0.15 4.38 2.86
CA THR A 16 -0.09 4.00 1.45
C THR A 16 -1.50 4.42 1.02
N ALA A 17 -1.66 4.72 -0.25
CA ALA A 17 -2.92 5.12 -0.90
C ALA A 17 -2.72 5.02 -2.42
N LYS A 18 -3.29 5.94 -3.21
CA LYS A 18 -3.08 6.09 -4.66
C LYS A 18 -3.13 4.74 -5.42
N GLY A 19 -1.97 4.20 -5.80
CA GLY A 19 -1.85 2.96 -6.57
C GLY A 19 -2.36 1.70 -5.87
N ILE A 20 -2.53 1.72 -4.54
CA ILE A 20 -2.90 0.52 -3.75
C ILE A 20 -4.18 -0.15 -4.24
N ALA A 21 -5.15 0.60 -4.77
CA ALA A 21 -6.48 0.09 -5.14
C ALA A 21 -6.85 0.34 -6.61
N GLY A 22 -5.86 0.47 -7.50
CA GLY A 22 -6.11 0.54 -8.94
C GLY A 22 -7.06 1.67 -9.37
N GLY A 23 -7.09 2.78 -8.62
CA GLY A 23 -7.96 3.94 -8.88
C GLY A 23 -9.18 4.06 -7.96
N LEU A 24 -9.48 3.04 -7.15
CA LEU A 24 -10.57 3.11 -6.17
C LEU A 24 -10.10 3.78 -4.86
N PRO A 25 -11.00 4.42 -4.08
CA PRO A 25 -10.61 5.10 -2.83
C PRO A 25 -10.23 4.12 -1.72
N LEU A 26 -8.94 3.93 -1.52
CA LEU A 26 -8.39 3.18 -0.38
C LEU A 26 -7.07 3.81 0.08
N SER A 27 -6.87 3.81 1.39
CA SER A 27 -5.58 4.09 2.04
C SER A 27 -5.33 3.09 3.15
N ALA A 28 -4.08 2.96 3.57
CA ALA A 28 -3.68 2.12 4.68
C ALA A 28 -2.49 2.73 5.45
N VAL A 29 -2.49 2.47 6.76
CA VAL A 29 -1.35 2.69 7.66
C VAL A 29 -0.91 1.32 8.13
N THR A 30 0.32 0.92 7.82
CA THR A 30 0.92 -0.36 8.24
C THR A 30 2.10 -0.06 9.14
N GLY A 31 2.25 -0.76 10.26
CA GLY A 31 3.36 -0.54 11.18
C GLY A 31 3.58 -1.72 12.11
N ARG A 32 4.55 -1.55 13.00
CA ARG A 32 4.84 -2.54 14.06
C ARG A 32 3.62 -2.77 14.94
N ALA A 33 3.42 -4.02 15.36
CA ALA A 33 2.25 -4.42 16.14
C ALA A 33 2.11 -3.58 17.42
N GLU A 34 3.20 -3.36 18.17
CA GLU A 34 3.18 -2.57 19.41
C GLU A 34 2.78 -1.11 19.20
N ILE A 35 2.97 -0.56 17.99
CA ILE A 35 2.55 0.80 17.63
C ILE A 35 1.09 0.80 17.19
N MET A 36 0.68 -0.17 16.36
CA MET A 36 -0.68 -0.27 15.84
C MET A 36 -1.70 -0.64 16.94
N ASP A 37 -1.33 -1.57 17.83
CA ASP A 37 -2.15 -2.07 18.93
C ASP A 37 -2.23 -1.10 20.13
N ALA A 38 -1.43 -0.02 20.11
CA ALA A 38 -1.50 1.04 21.12
C ALA A 38 -2.81 1.85 21.05
N ALA A 39 -3.52 1.79 19.92
CA ALA A 39 -4.83 2.41 19.80
C ALA A 39 -5.86 1.68 20.67
N HIS A 40 -6.59 2.44 21.49
CA HIS A 40 -7.70 1.91 22.27
C HIS A 40 -8.85 1.46 21.35
N SER A 41 -9.75 0.61 21.85
CA SER A 41 -10.93 0.17 21.10
C SER A 41 -11.79 1.37 20.66
N GLY A 42 -12.01 1.49 19.34
CA GLY A 42 -12.70 2.64 18.75
C GLY A 42 -11.83 3.88 18.53
N GLY A 43 -10.55 3.84 18.92
CA GLY A 43 -9.57 4.92 18.70
C GLY A 43 -9.14 5.08 17.24
N LEU A 44 -9.39 4.06 16.41
CA LEU A 44 -9.24 4.09 14.95
C LEU A 44 -10.55 3.65 14.30
N GLY A 45 -10.94 4.29 13.20
CA GLY A 45 -12.18 3.98 12.51
C GLY A 45 -12.40 4.85 11.27
N GLY A 46 -13.67 4.99 10.88
CA GLY A 46 -14.11 5.73 9.71
C GLY A 46 -15.15 4.95 8.92
N THR A 47 -16.28 5.58 8.59
CA THR A 47 -17.46 4.90 8.02
C THR A 47 -17.17 4.12 6.74
N TYR A 48 -16.30 4.65 5.88
CA TYR A 48 -15.96 4.03 4.60
C TYR A 48 -14.56 3.41 4.57
N GLY A 49 -13.85 3.41 5.71
CA GLY A 49 -12.52 2.80 5.81
C GLY A 49 -12.60 1.30 5.52
N GLY A 50 -11.66 0.78 4.72
CA GLY A 50 -11.65 -0.64 4.35
C GLY A 50 -12.87 -1.08 3.54
N ASN A 51 -13.45 -0.18 2.73
CA ASN A 51 -14.59 -0.50 1.87
C ASN A 51 -14.33 -1.79 1.05
N PRO A 52 -15.25 -2.77 1.03
CA PRO A 52 -15.01 -4.08 0.44
C PRO A 52 -14.77 -4.05 -1.07
N VAL A 53 -15.38 -3.11 -1.81
CA VAL A 53 -15.15 -2.96 -3.25
C VAL A 53 -13.74 -2.44 -3.50
N ALA A 54 -13.30 -1.44 -2.73
CA ALA A 54 -11.94 -0.92 -2.81
C ALA A 54 -10.89 -1.96 -2.39
N CYS A 55 -11.19 -2.80 -1.38
CA CYS A 55 -10.33 -3.92 -0.99
C CYS A 55 -10.21 -4.97 -2.10
N ALA A 56 -11.31 -5.33 -2.77
CA ALA A 56 -11.27 -6.24 -3.92
C ALA A 56 -10.44 -5.66 -5.08
N ALA A 57 -10.60 -4.36 -5.36
CA ALA A 57 -9.78 -3.66 -6.35
C ALA A 57 -8.30 -3.67 -5.97
N ALA A 58 -7.96 -3.51 -4.68
CA ALA A 58 -6.58 -3.56 -4.21
C ALA A 58 -5.94 -4.93 -4.38
N LEU A 59 -6.67 -6.01 -4.06
CA LEU A 59 -6.18 -7.37 -4.28
C LEU A 59 -5.89 -7.62 -5.77
N GLY A 60 -6.83 -7.28 -6.66
CA GLY A 60 -6.63 -7.43 -8.10
C GLY A 60 -5.54 -6.53 -8.67
N ALA A 61 -5.38 -5.31 -8.16
CA ALA A 61 -4.32 -4.39 -8.57
C ALA A 61 -2.93 -4.93 -8.18
N ILE A 62 -2.78 -5.42 -6.93
CA ILE A 62 -1.53 -6.00 -6.44
C ILE A 62 -1.20 -7.31 -7.17
N GLU A 63 -2.20 -8.14 -7.46
CA GLU A 63 -2.04 -9.34 -8.28
C GLU A 63 -1.53 -8.99 -9.67
N THR A 64 -2.17 -8.03 -10.34
CA THR A 64 -1.73 -7.51 -11.65
C THR A 64 -0.30 -6.97 -11.59
N MET A 65 0.07 -6.24 -10.53
CA MET A 65 1.43 -5.72 -10.33
C MET A 65 2.47 -6.84 -10.32
N LYS A 66 2.15 -7.98 -9.70
CA LYS A 66 3.02 -9.16 -9.62
C LYS A 66 3.07 -9.91 -10.95
N GLU A 67 1.91 -10.24 -11.52
CA GLU A 67 1.81 -11.03 -12.75
C GLU A 67 2.51 -10.36 -13.94
N LEU A 68 2.43 -9.04 -14.01
CA LEU A 68 2.98 -8.25 -15.12
C LEU A 68 4.38 -7.69 -14.83
N ASP A 69 4.99 -8.04 -13.69
CA ASP A 69 6.25 -7.50 -13.17
C ASP A 69 6.38 -5.98 -13.38
N LEU A 70 5.45 -5.23 -12.77
CA LEU A 70 5.40 -3.79 -12.96
C LEU A 70 6.62 -3.07 -12.36
N ASN A 71 7.33 -3.70 -11.41
CA ASN A 71 8.59 -3.17 -10.89
C ASN A 71 9.69 -3.19 -11.97
N ALA A 72 9.86 -4.28 -12.71
CA ALA A 72 10.81 -4.31 -13.82
C ALA A 72 10.43 -3.32 -14.92
N LYS A 73 9.12 -3.17 -15.20
CA LYS A 73 8.66 -2.15 -16.16
C LYS A 73 8.92 -0.73 -15.70
N ALA A 74 8.77 -0.43 -14.42
CA ALA A 74 9.11 0.88 -13.86
C ALA A 74 10.61 1.20 -14.05
N LYS A 75 11.50 0.23 -13.78
CA LYS A 75 12.95 0.38 -14.04
C LYS A 75 13.25 0.60 -15.52
N ARG A 76 12.58 -0.13 -16.42
CA ARG A 76 12.73 0.10 -17.85
C ARG A 76 12.30 1.51 -18.27
N ILE A 77 11.27 2.08 -17.64
CA ILE A 77 10.85 3.47 -17.91
C ILE A 77 11.94 4.45 -17.48
N GLU A 78 12.56 4.24 -16.32
CA GLU A 78 13.71 5.03 -15.85
C GLU A 78 14.90 5.00 -16.83
N GLU A 79 15.20 3.86 -17.45
CA GLU A 79 16.31 3.73 -18.41
C GLU A 79 16.12 4.52 -19.72
N ILE A 80 14.86 4.77 -20.12
CA ILE A 80 14.52 5.37 -21.43
C ILE A 80 14.03 6.82 -21.34
N MET A 81 13.79 7.32 -20.13
CA MET A 81 13.35 8.70 -19.86
C MET A 81 14.51 9.53 -19.31
#